data_AF-A0A7J7KDJ1-F1
#
_entry.id   AF-A0A7J7KDJ1-F1
#
_cell.length_a   1.000
_cell.length_b   1.000
_cell.length_c   1.000
_cell.angle_alpha   90.00
_cell.angle_beta   90.00
_cell.angle_gamma   90.00
#
_symmetry.space_group_name_H-M   'P 1'
#
loop_
_entity.id
_entity.type
_entity.pdbx_description
1 polymer ?
#
loop_
_entity_poly.entity_id
_entity_poly.type
_entity_poly.pdbx_seq_one_letter_code
_entity_poly.pdbx_strand_id
1 'polypeptide(L)'
;MLLMKRFLRVGLTEAFNVRSKYVSTWNYVSDSTAQLDPEVSKLFEGIVSGQRASLAKGITLVESANSRKKAMGQALLARVLRHMKEKENYNELTFRIGLSGAPGAGKSTLIESLGTPSY
;
A
#
# COMPACT_ATOMS: atom_id res chain seq x y z
N MET A 1 18.88 -1.70 -51.95
CA MET A 1 18.79 -1.06 -50.61
C MET A 1 17.31 -0.92 -50.23
N LEU A 2 16.65 -2.06 -50.06
CA LEU A 2 15.21 -2.19 -49.95
C LEU A 2 14.90 -3.33 -48.97
N LEU A 3 15.38 -3.21 -47.72
CA LEU A 3 15.09 -4.20 -46.67
C LEU A 3 15.31 -3.64 -45.26
N MET A 4 14.71 -2.49 -44.90
CA MET A 4 14.78 -2.01 -43.51
C MET A 4 13.77 -0.92 -43.10
N LYS A 5 12.60 -0.83 -43.75
CA LYS A 5 11.55 0.15 -43.37
C LYS A 5 10.12 -0.40 -43.44
N ARG A 6 9.89 -1.60 -42.89
CA ARG A 6 8.53 -2.20 -42.80
C ARG A 6 8.25 -2.86 -41.45
N PHE A 7 8.76 -2.28 -40.37
CA PHE A 7 8.50 -2.79 -39.00
C PHE A 7 8.42 -1.66 -37.97
N LEU A 8 7.72 -0.56 -38.30
CA LEU A 8 7.60 0.60 -37.41
C LEU A 8 6.17 1.16 -37.32
N ARG A 9 5.11 0.37 -37.55
CA ARG A 9 3.75 0.92 -37.48
C ARG A 9 2.61 0.03 -37.01
N VAL A 10 2.88 -1.08 -36.29
CA VAL A 10 1.78 -1.93 -35.75
C VAL A 10 2.14 -2.62 -34.42
N GLY A 11 2.88 -1.98 -33.50
CA GLY A 11 3.33 -2.72 -32.29
C GLY A 11 3.64 -1.92 -31.03
N LEU A 12 3.20 -0.66 -30.90
CA LEU A 12 3.53 0.19 -29.74
C LEU A 12 2.32 0.74 -28.98
N THR A 13 1.09 0.36 -29.34
CA THR A 13 -0.13 0.78 -28.62
C THR A 13 -0.67 -0.28 -27.66
N GLU A 14 -0.30 -1.56 -27.81
CA GLU A 14 -0.84 -2.66 -26.98
C GLU A 14 -0.15 -2.78 -25.61
N ALA A 15 1.14 -2.38 -25.49
CA ALA A 15 1.89 -2.49 -24.23
C ALA A 15 1.54 -1.39 -23.21
N PHE A 16 0.87 -0.31 -23.62
CA PHE A 16 0.43 0.76 -22.70
C PHE A 16 -0.93 0.47 -22.05
N ASN A 17 -1.72 -0.46 -22.61
CA ASN A 17 -3.10 -0.73 -22.18
C ASN A 17 -3.22 -1.86 -21.12
N VAL A 18 -2.15 -2.60 -20.83
CA VAL A 18 -2.18 -3.69 -19.84
C VAL A 18 -2.18 -3.17 -18.40
N ARG A 19 -1.74 -1.92 -18.17
CA ARG A 19 -1.73 -1.28 -16.85
C ARG A 19 -3.12 -0.82 -16.37
N SER A 20 -4.09 -0.75 -17.27
CA SER A 20 -5.48 -0.35 -16.97
C SER A 20 -6.31 -1.52 -16.44
N LYS A 21 -6.08 -2.74 -16.93
CA LYS A 21 -6.90 -3.91 -16.59
C LYS A 21 -6.71 -4.43 -15.16
N TYR A 22 -5.56 -4.14 -14.55
CA TYR A 22 -5.31 -4.42 -13.12
C TYR A 22 -5.73 -3.26 -12.20
N VAL A 23 -5.87 -2.05 -12.74
CA VAL A 23 -6.27 -0.86 -11.99
C VAL A 23 -7.80 -0.73 -11.95
N SER A 24 -8.52 -1.23 -12.95
CA SER A 24 -9.99 -1.19 -13.00
C SER A 24 -10.70 -2.10 -12.00
N THR A 25 -10.01 -3.07 -11.38
CA THR A 25 -10.56 -3.89 -10.27
C THR A 25 -10.48 -3.18 -8.92
N TRP A 26 -9.74 -2.06 -8.81
CA TRP A 26 -9.77 -1.17 -7.64
C TRP A 26 -10.95 -0.18 -7.66
N ASN A 27 -11.84 -0.27 -8.66
CA ASN A 27 -13.18 0.32 -8.61
C ASN A 27 -14.15 -0.53 -7.76
N TYR A 28 -13.66 -1.09 -6.65
CA TYR A 28 -14.52 -1.69 -5.64
C TYR A 28 -15.13 -0.56 -4.83
N VAL A 29 -16.20 0.01 -5.38
CA VAL A 29 -17.26 0.75 -4.70
C VAL A 29 -16.71 1.69 -3.63
N SER A 30 -16.46 2.94 -4.02
CA SER A 30 -16.54 4.06 -3.09
C SER A 30 -17.98 4.11 -2.56
N ASP A 31 -18.29 3.25 -1.60
CA ASP A 31 -19.40 3.49 -0.72
C ASP A 31 -19.02 4.79 0.01
N SER A 32 -19.57 5.90 -0.48
CA SER A 32 -19.31 7.24 0.03
C SER A 32 -19.60 7.32 1.53
N THR A 33 -20.43 6.41 2.05
CA THR A 33 -20.70 6.26 3.48
C THR A 33 -19.47 5.80 4.27
N ALA A 34 -18.64 4.91 3.73
CA ALA A 34 -17.45 4.41 4.42
C ALA A 34 -16.33 5.46 4.52
N GLN A 35 -16.26 6.39 3.57
CA GLN A 35 -15.34 7.54 3.64
C GLN A 35 -15.74 8.55 4.71
N LEU A 36 -17.04 8.64 5.01
CA LEU A 36 -17.61 9.52 6.04
C LEU A 36 -17.80 8.82 7.39
N ASP A 37 -17.35 7.58 7.53
CA ASP A 37 -17.49 6.83 8.78
C ASP A 37 -16.65 7.49 9.90
N PRO A 38 -17.25 7.84 11.06
CA PRO A 38 -16.54 8.48 12.16
C PRO A 38 -15.37 7.64 12.69
N GLU A 39 -15.47 6.32 12.67
CA GLU A 39 -14.39 5.44 13.14
C GLU A 39 -13.20 5.47 12.18
N VAL A 40 -13.45 5.54 10.86
CA VAL A 40 -12.38 5.71 9.86
C VAL A 40 -11.64 7.03 10.08
N SER A 41 -12.37 8.11 10.38
CA SER A 41 -11.77 9.42 10.70
C SER A 41 -10.92 9.38 11.97
N LYS A 42 -11.44 8.79 13.03
CA LYS A 42 -10.72 8.63 14.30
C LYS A 42 -9.45 7.79 14.16
N LEU A 43 -9.52 6.69 13.41
CA LEU A 43 -8.35 5.86 13.13
C LEU A 43 -7.31 6.61 12.30
N PHE A 44 -7.74 7.37 11.30
CA PHE A 44 -6.84 8.19 10.48
C PHE A 44 -6.07 9.22 11.33
N GLU A 45 -6.76 10.00 12.15
CA GLU A 45 -6.14 10.99 13.04
C GLU A 45 -5.18 10.33 14.04
N GLY A 46 -5.57 9.20 14.61
CA GLY A 46 -4.72 8.42 15.49
C GLY A 46 -3.45 7.92 14.81
N ILE A 47 -3.55 7.44 13.57
CA ILE A 47 -2.39 6.96 12.80
C ILE A 47 -1.43 8.11 12.47
N VAL A 48 -1.96 9.24 11.98
CA VAL A 48 -1.14 10.41 11.60
C VAL A 48 -0.46 11.04 12.82
N SER A 49 -1.07 10.96 14.00
CA SER A 49 -0.48 11.41 15.27
C SER A 49 0.46 10.38 15.93
N GLY A 50 0.73 9.24 15.30
CA GLY A 50 1.67 8.24 15.81
C GLY A 50 1.12 7.34 16.92
N GLN A 51 -0.20 7.27 17.11
CA GLN A 51 -0.81 6.42 18.13
C GLN A 51 -0.75 4.93 17.73
N ARG A 52 0.07 4.15 18.43
CA ARG A 52 0.28 2.71 18.17
C ARG A 52 -1.01 1.90 18.20
N ALA A 53 -1.94 2.22 19.09
CA ALA A 53 -3.23 1.53 19.20
C ALA A 53 -4.10 1.73 17.95
N SER A 54 -4.11 2.95 17.40
CA SER A 54 -4.85 3.28 16.17
C SER A 54 -4.23 2.62 14.94
N LEU A 55 -2.89 2.55 14.88
CA LEU A 55 -2.18 1.79 13.86
C LEU A 55 -2.53 0.30 13.89
N ALA A 56 -2.48 -0.33 15.07
CA ALA A 56 -2.83 -1.74 15.22
C ALA A 56 -4.27 -2.03 14.76
N LYS A 57 -5.24 -1.21 15.21
CA LYS A 57 -6.64 -1.32 14.78
C LYS A 57 -6.80 -1.11 13.27
N GLY A 58 -6.07 -0.15 12.70
CA GLY A 58 -6.06 0.11 11.26
C GLY A 58 -5.58 -1.10 10.46
N ILE A 59 -4.51 -1.77 10.89
CA ILE A 59 -4.00 -3.00 10.25
C ILE A 59 -5.07 -4.09 10.32
N THR A 60 -5.64 -4.36 11.49
CA THR A 60 -6.71 -5.35 11.65
C THR A 60 -7.93 -5.04 10.78
N LEU A 61 -8.29 -3.75 10.64
CA LEU A 61 -9.40 -3.34 9.79
C LEU A 61 -9.13 -3.65 8.31
N VAL A 62 -7.91 -3.41 7.84
CA VAL A 62 -7.48 -3.71 6.47
C VAL A 62 -7.39 -5.22 6.19
N GLU A 63 -7.02 -6.02 7.19
CA GLU A 63 -6.91 -7.49 7.07
C GLU A 63 -8.26 -8.21 7.18
N SER A 64 -9.31 -7.53 7.64
CA SER A 64 -10.62 -8.13 7.89
C SER A 64 -11.28 -8.69 6.61
N ALA A 65 -11.76 -9.93 6.69
CA ALA A 65 -12.56 -10.58 5.63
C ALA A 65 -14.03 -10.10 5.58
N ASN A 66 -14.55 -9.46 6.64
CA ASN A 66 -15.91 -8.92 6.65
C ASN A 66 -16.07 -7.79 5.62
N SER A 67 -17.09 -7.87 4.77
CA SER A 67 -17.31 -6.96 3.62
C SER A 67 -17.41 -5.48 4.03
N ARG A 68 -18.16 -5.16 5.09
CA ARG A 68 -18.32 -3.78 5.59
C ARG A 68 -16.99 -3.25 6.13
N LYS A 69 -16.30 -4.05 6.96
CA LYS A 69 -14.99 -3.67 7.50
C LYS A 69 -13.93 -3.51 6.41
N LYS A 70 -13.97 -4.36 5.37
CA LYS A 70 -13.10 -4.25 4.21
C LYS A 70 -13.30 -2.92 3.48
N ALA A 71 -14.55 -2.49 3.29
CA ALA A 71 -14.85 -1.18 2.70
C ALA A 71 -14.29 -0.02 3.54
N MET A 72 -14.47 -0.07 4.87
CA MET A 72 -13.88 0.90 5.80
C MET A 72 -12.35 0.89 5.75
N GLY A 73 -11.72 -0.29 5.68
CA GLY A 73 -10.27 -0.44 5.58
C GLY A 73 -9.70 0.15 4.28
N GLN A 74 -10.39 -0.04 3.16
CA GLN A 74 -10.02 0.60 1.89
C GLN A 74 -10.16 2.12 1.96
N ALA A 75 -11.21 2.64 2.58
CA ALA A 75 -11.39 4.07 2.80
C ALA A 75 -10.26 4.67 3.67
N LEU A 76 -9.90 3.99 4.77
CA LEU A 76 -8.78 4.37 5.63
C LEU A 76 -7.45 4.38 4.85
N LEU A 77 -7.16 3.31 4.11
CA LEU A 77 -5.94 3.19 3.31
C LEU A 77 -5.82 4.30 2.26
N ALA A 78 -6.92 4.60 1.56
CA ALA A 78 -6.95 5.69 0.58
C ALA A 78 -6.63 7.05 1.20
N ARG A 79 -7.15 7.34 2.41
CA ARG A 79 -6.86 8.57 3.15
C ARG A 79 -5.39 8.64 3.57
N VAL A 80 -4.85 7.56 4.12
CA VAL A 80 -3.44 7.48 4.53
C VAL A 80 -2.51 7.68 3.33
N LEU A 81 -2.78 7.01 2.20
CA LEU A 81 -1.97 7.15 0.98
C LEU A 81 -2.00 8.58 0.41
N ARG A 82 -3.15 9.26 0.45
CA ARG A 82 -3.25 10.66 0.04
C ARG A 82 -2.43 11.56 0.95
N HIS A 83 -2.60 11.42 2.27
CA HIS A 83 -1.83 12.19 3.26
C HIS A 83 -0.32 11.96 3.13
N MET A 84 0.11 10.73 2.81
CA MET A 84 1.51 10.40 2.56
C MET A 84 2.03 11.07 1.29
N LYS A 85 1.27 11.08 0.19
CA LYS A 85 1.68 11.77 -1.06
C LYS A 85 1.82 13.29 -0.89
N GLU A 86 1.06 13.89 0.00
CA GLU A 86 1.16 15.33 0.32
C GLU A 86 2.44 15.67 1.08
N LYS A 87 3.13 14.69 1.69
CA LYS A 87 4.44 14.90 2.31
C LYS A 87 5.53 14.82 1.23
N GLU A 88 6.16 15.96 0.94
CA GLU A 88 7.15 16.14 -0.13
C GLU A 88 8.29 15.09 -0.13
N ASN A 89 8.61 14.50 1.03
CA ASN A 89 9.69 13.53 1.19
C ASN A 89 9.22 12.10 1.50
N TYR A 90 7.98 11.71 1.18
CA TYR A 90 7.43 10.42 1.63
C TYR A 90 8.31 9.19 1.29
N ASN A 91 8.95 9.18 0.12
CA ASN A 91 9.84 8.09 -0.30
C ASN A 91 11.18 8.05 0.47
N GLU A 92 11.54 9.13 1.16
CA GLU A 92 12.78 9.23 1.96
C GLU A 92 12.56 8.86 3.44
N LEU A 93 11.29 8.66 3.86
CA LEU A 93 10.95 8.45 5.27
C LEU A 93 11.03 7.00 5.74
N THR A 94 11.11 6.01 4.85
CA THR A 94 11.11 4.58 5.28
C THR A 94 11.91 3.70 4.34
N PHE A 95 12.87 2.96 4.90
CA PHE A 95 13.57 1.88 4.22
C PHE A 95 12.87 0.54 4.48
N ARG A 96 12.48 -0.18 3.43
CA ARG A 96 11.75 -1.45 3.53
C ARG A 96 12.67 -2.62 3.15
N ILE A 97 12.98 -3.48 4.11
CA ILE A 97 13.85 -4.65 3.93
C ILE A 97 13.02 -5.93 4.03
N GLY A 98 13.13 -6.81 3.04
CA GLY A 98 12.57 -8.16 3.10
C GLY A 98 13.59 -9.16 3.65
N LEU A 99 13.19 -9.97 4.63
CA LEU A 99 14.02 -11.03 5.21
C LEU A 99 13.36 -12.39 4.96
N SER A 100 14.13 -13.35 4.44
CA SER A 100 13.67 -14.72 4.14
C SER A 100 14.75 -15.75 4.49
N GLY A 101 14.35 -17.01 4.69
CA GLY A 101 15.24 -18.11 5.04
C GLY A 101 14.52 -19.29 5.69
N ALA A 102 15.13 -20.47 5.66
CA ALA A 102 14.57 -21.70 6.21
C ALA A 102 14.21 -21.58 7.72
N PRO A 103 13.29 -22.42 8.24
CA PRO A 103 13.10 -22.55 9.70
C PRO A 103 14.45 -22.82 10.38
N GLY A 104 14.74 -22.10 11.48
CA GLY A 104 16.03 -22.24 12.20
C GLY A 104 17.20 -21.40 11.67
N ALA A 105 17.09 -20.70 10.52
CA ALA A 105 18.18 -19.88 9.96
C ALA A 105 18.57 -18.61 10.75
N GLY A 106 18.09 -18.44 11.99
CA GLY A 106 18.45 -17.29 12.84
C GLY A 106 17.75 -15.95 12.51
N LYS A 107 16.68 -15.96 11.68
CA LYS A 107 15.96 -14.74 11.27
C LYS A 107 15.52 -13.86 12.44
N SER A 108 14.95 -14.45 13.50
CA SER A 108 14.47 -13.71 14.67
C SER A 108 15.63 -13.04 15.43
N THR A 109 16.74 -13.76 15.63
CA THR A 109 17.95 -13.26 16.28
C THR A 109 18.56 -12.08 15.51
N LEU A 110 18.55 -12.15 14.18
CA LEU A 110 19.00 -11.04 13.34
C LEU A 110 18.09 -9.80 13.50
N ILE A 111 16.77 -9.98 13.48
CA ILE A 111 15.81 -8.87 13.65
C ILE A 111 16.00 -8.19 15.01
N GLU A 112 16.20 -8.96 16.08
CA GLU A 112 16.45 -8.43 17.42
C GLU A 112 17.78 -7.66 17.49
N SER A 113 18.84 -8.23 16.92
CA SER A 113 20.16 -7.60 16.90
C SER A 113 20.17 -6.29 16.11
N LEU A 114 19.41 -6.20 15.00
CA LEU A 114 19.29 -4.98 14.21
C LEU A 114 18.33 -3.94 14.81
N GLY A 115 17.34 -4.38 15.61
CA GLY A 115 16.30 -3.52 16.18
C GLY A 115 16.65 -2.91 17.54
N THR A 116 17.71 -3.37 18.18
CA THR A 116 18.20 -2.80 19.43
C THR A 116 19.04 -1.55 19.15
N PRO A 117 18.77 -0.41 19.82
CA PRO A 117 19.60 0.79 19.67
C PRO A 117 21.06 0.47 20.04
N SER A 118 22.01 0.95 19.24
CA SER A 118 23.41 1.03 19.69
C SER A 118 23.49 2.15 20.74
N TYR A 119 23.90 1.81 21.96
CA TYR A 119 24.19 2.78 23.02
C TYR A 119 25.52 3.48 22.78
#